data_AF-A0A9E0R0Y7-F1
#
_entry.id   AF-A0A9E0R0Y7-F1
#
_cell.length_a   1.000
_cell.length_b   1.000
_cell.length_c   1.000
_cell.angle_alpha   90.00
_cell.angle_beta   90.00
_cell.angle_gamma   90.00
#
_symmetry.space_group_name_H-M   'P 1'
#
loop_
_entity.id
_entity.type
_entity.pdbx_description
1 polymer ?
#
loop_
_entity_poly.entity_id
_entity_poly.type
_entity_poly.pdbx_seq_one_letter_code
_entity_poly.pdbx_strand_id
1 'polypeptide(L)'
;MRLLLIFLILFSLKGFAESHDFTAEMNQLKSQLQQLESDPQSPFTEAYQQSLQNIQETLRLRQQAEDLRREIEALPQLLEQAKNPAQQPDSELPPAGIAETELQPTLVKTKARLINLEQSQDELNRTLRDSDKLLLSKREKQSTLQQQLNNSNKSLPAAAKETELQKARNEALSYKQLVLESTLEVTELEILALPGRTELAILGQKSLESRIQTYTTWINAAELRLQQANRAAAEKTLSQLESSDTDSNPILQQALNRNNETAGVIRLALAEIEQTIQHRKQLEQQLQVIRQTYDAIQLQLELGLGYTGSEVRKHIQQLPKTLKTEATQNRLKELRLSQLTLSQPLQPSMAKDLSEQQLTKLNQ
;
A
#
# COMPACT_ATOMS: atom_id res chain seq x y z
N MET A 1 -25.82 13.98 -12.53
CA MET A 1 -26.26 15.35 -12.91
C MET A 1 -26.95 16.11 -11.78
N ARG A 2 -28.00 15.59 -11.11
CA ARG A 2 -28.68 16.32 -10.01
C ARG A 2 -27.86 16.49 -8.71
N LEU A 3 -26.92 15.58 -8.44
CA LEU A 3 -26.03 15.65 -7.26
C LEU A 3 -24.87 16.67 -7.45
N LEU A 4 -24.45 16.90 -8.69
CA LEU A 4 -23.40 17.86 -9.05
C LEU A 4 -23.90 19.31 -8.93
N LEU A 5 -25.20 19.53 -9.18
CA LEU A 5 -25.87 20.83 -8.99
C LEU A 5 -26.03 21.19 -7.50
N ILE A 6 -26.25 20.21 -6.61
CA ILE A 6 -26.31 20.45 -5.16
C ILE A 6 -24.91 20.77 -4.60
N PHE A 7 -23.87 20.13 -5.13
CA PHE A 7 -22.47 20.42 -4.78
C PHE A 7 -22.05 21.84 -5.20
N LEU A 8 -22.46 22.27 -6.39
CA LEU A 8 -22.14 23.60 -6.93
C LEU A 8 -22.92 24.73 -6.23
N ILE A 9 -24.15 24.44 -5.78
CA ILE A 9 -24.96 25.40 -4.99
C ILE A 9 -24.41 25.54 -3.57
N LEU A 10 -23.98 24.46 -2.90
CA LEU A 10 -23.41 24.53 -1.55
C LEU A 10 -22.06 25.26 -1.49
N PHE A 11 -21.27 25.26 -2.57
CA PHE A 11 -19.99 25.98 -2.64
C PHE A 11 -20.12 27.46 -3.01
N SER A 12 -21.16 27.84 -3.76
CA SER A 12 -21.36 29.23 -4.20
C SER A 12 -21.76 30.20 -3.07
N LEU A 13 -22.17 29.70 -1.89
CA LEU A 13 -22.63 30.53 -0.77
C LEU A 13 -21.52 31.03 0.19
N LYS A 14 -20.24 30.69 0.01
CA LYS A 14 -19.14 31.24 0.85
C LYS A 14 -18.32 32.37 0.21
N GLY A 15 -18.74 32.90 -0.94
CA GLY A 15 -18.04 33.97 -1.66
C GLY A 15 -18.13 35.38 -1.05
N PHE A 16 -18.84 35.59 0.07
CA PHE A 16 -18.98 36.90 0.72
C PHE A 16 -18.94 36.79 2.26
N ALA A 17 -17.88 36.17 2.79
CA ALA A 17 -17.49 36.39 4.18
C ALA A 17 -16.32 37.38 4.17
N GLU A 18 -16.57 38.59 4.67
CA GLU A 18 -15.58 39.58 5.04
C GLU A 18 -14.39 38.87 5.70
N SER A 19 -13.23 38.89 5.05
CA SER A 19 -12.05 38.20 5.57
C SER A 19 -11.63 38.89 6.85
N HIS A 20 -12.03 38.34 7.99
CA HIS A 20 -11.61 38.79 9.31
C HIS A 20 -10.07 38.87 9.31
N ASP A 21 -9.53 40.08 9.43
CA ASP A 21 -8.10 40.36 9.26
C ASP A 21 -7.32 40.00 10.53
N PHE A 22 -7.14 38.70 10.74
CA PHE A 22 -6.35 38.14 11.84
C PHE A 22 -4.91 38.66 11.86
N THR A 23 -4.39 39.14 10.72
CA THR A 23 -3.07 39.74 10.61
C THR A 23 -3.01 41.09 11.32
N ALA A 24 -4.03 41.93 11.15
CA ALA A 24 -4.16 43.20 11.87
C ALA A 24 -4.35 42.96 13.38
N GLU A 25 -5.23 42.03 13.76
CA GLU A 25 -5.49 41.69 15.17
C GLU A 25 -4.25 41.12 15.87
N MET A 26 -3.48 40.25 15.20
CA MET A 26 -2.23 39.72 15.73
C MET A 26 -1.18 40.82 15.94
N ASN A 27 -1.09 41.80 15.03
CA ASN A 27 -0.17 42.93 15.17
C ASN A 27 -0.58 43.84 16.33
N GLN A 28 -1.89 44.06 16.51
CA GLN A 28 -2.43 44.81 17.64
C GLN A 28 -2.14 44.12 18.98
N LEU A 29 -2.39 42.81 19.08
CA LEU A 29 -2.11 42.00 20.26
C LEU A 29 -0.61 41.97 20.62
N LYS A 30 0.27 41.89 19.62
CA LYS A 30 1.72 41.98 19.82
C LYS A 30 2.15 43.34 20.36
N SER A 31 1.60 44.43 19.82
CA SER A 31 1.85 45.79 20.32
C SER A 31 1.38 45.96 21.76
N GLN A 32 0.22 45.39 22.11
CA GLN A 32 -0.32 45.43 23.48
C GLN A 32 0.54 44.61 24.44
N LEU A 33 1.03 43.43 24.03
CA LEU A 33 1.96 42.64 24.83
C LEU A 33 3.30 43.35 25.07
N GLN A 34 3.85 44.03 24.07
CA GLN A 34 5.09 44.83 24.22
C GLN A 34 4.91 46.00 25.19
N GLN A 35 3.73 46.63 25.21
CA GLN A 35 3.42 47.68 26.19
C GLN A 35 3.31 47.12 27.62
N LEU A 36 2.90 45.86 27.76
CA LEU A 36 2.78 45.16 29.04
C LEU A 36 4.07 44.49 29.53
N GLU A 37 5.13 44.38 28.71
CA GLU A 37 6.45 43.87 29.14
C GLU A 37 7.08 44.69 30.28
N SER A 38 6.64 45.94 30.45
CA SER A 38 7.07 46.81 31.56
C SER A 38 6.43 46.43 32.90
N ASP A 39 5.37 45.62 32.92
CA ASP A 39 4.70 45.10 34.12
C ASP A 39 4.46 43.59 34.01
N PRO A 40 5.48 42.77 34.35
CA PRO A 40 5.41 41.31 34.22
C PRO A 40 4.41 40.63 35.16
N GLN A 41 3.79 41.35 36.11
CA GLN A 41 2.73 40.83 36.98
C GLN A 41 1.32 41.18 36.48
N SER A 42 1.20 41.82 35.32
CA SER A 42 -0.10 42.19 34.76
C SER A 42 -0.95 40.94 34.45
N PRO A 43 -2.17 40.85 35.00
CA PRO A 43 -3.05 39.70 34.79
C PRO A 43 -3.66 39.62 33.37
N PHE A 44 -3.36 40.60 32.51
CA PHE A 44 -3.74 40.63 31.09
C PHE A 44 -2.74 39.91 30.18
N THR A 45 -1.48 39.78 30.61
CA THR A 45 -0.41 39.16 29.81
C THR A 45 -0.75 37.73 29.40
N GLU A 46 -1.32 36.95 30.31
CA GLU A 46 -1.75 35.57 30.03
C GLU A 46 -2.87 35.51 28.98
N ALA A 47 -3.89 36.36 29.10
CA ALA A 47 -5.03 36.39 28.17
C ALA A 47 -4.60 36.80 26.75
N TYR A 48 -3.72 37.79 26.62
CA TYR A 48 -3.20 38.20 25.32
C TYR A 48 -2.24 37.17 24.71
N GLN A 49 -1.40 36.50 25.50
CA GLN A 49 -0.57 35.39 25.03
C GLN A 49 -1.42 34.22 24.51
N GLN A 50 -2.47 33.84 25.24
CA GLN A 50 -3.40 32.79 24.81
C GLN A 50 -4.12 33.19 23.51
N SER A 51 -4.58 34.44 23.40
CA SER A 51 -5.23 34.96 22.19
C SER A 51 -4.30 34.89 20.98
N LEU A 52 -3.04 35.31 21.13
CA LEU A 52 -2.04 35.28 20.06
C LEU A 52 -1.77 33.84 19.58
N GLN A 53 -1.60 32.89 20.50
CA GLN A 53 -1.41 31.47 20.16
C GLN A 53 -2.61 30.91 19.38
N ASN A 54 -3.83 31.19 19.86
CA ASN A 54 -5.06 30.71 19.21
C ASN A 54 -5.24 31.31 17.81
N ILE A 55 -4.90 32.58 17.59
CA ILE A 55 -4.93 33.22 16.27
C ILE A 55 -3.92 32.56 15.31
N GLN A 56 -2.70 32.31 15.78
CA GLN A 56 -1.68 31.63 14.97
C GLN A 56 -2.10 30.22 14.56
N GLU A 57 -2.68 29.46 15.50
CA GLU A 57 -3.20 28.13 15.23
C GLU A 57 -4.35 28.17 14.21
N THR A 58 -5.26 29.14 14.36
CA THR A 58 -6.38 29.36 13.42
C THR A 58 -5.89 29.63 11.99
N LEU A 59 -4.87 30.47 11.83
CA LEU A 59 -4.29 30.76 10.51
C LEU A 59 -3.70 29.51 9.87
N ARG A 60 -2.97 28.69 10.65
CA ARG A 60 -2.42 27.43 10.15
C ARG A 60 -3.51 26.45 9.71
N LEU A 61 -4.57 26.33 10.51
CA LEU A 61 -5.71 25.45 10.21
C LEU A 61 -6.47 25.93 8.96
N ARG A 62 -6.64 27.24 8.78
CA ARG A 62 -7.24 27.79 7.54
C ARG A 62 -6.42 27.48 6.30
N GLN A 63 -5.10 27.64 6.36
CA GLN A 63 -4.25 27.30 5.24
C GLN A 63 -4.35 25.80 4.90
N GLN A 64 -4.33 24.94 5.92
CA GLN A 64 -4.56 23.50 5.74
C GLN A 64 -5.95 23.20 5.12
N ALA A 65 -6.99 23.92 5.53
CA ALA A 65 -8.32 23.78 4.96
C ALA A 65 -8.36 24.20 3.47
N GLU A 66 -7.67 25.27 3.10
CA GLU A 66 -7.55 25.69 1.69
C GLU A 66 -6.83 24.66 0.83
N ASP A 67 -5.72 24.10 1.32
CA ASP A 67 -4.98 23.06 0.60
C ASP A 67 -5.85 21.80 0.41
N LEU A 68 -6.58 21.39 1.46
CA LEU A 68 -7.52 20.26 1.37
C LEU A 68 -8.67 20.54 0.39
N ARG A 69 -9.20 21.77 0.35
CA ARG A 69 -10.25 22.13 -0.63
C ARG A 69 -9.74 22.03 -2.06
N ARG A 70 -8.55 22.58 -2.34
CA ARG A 70 -7.91 22.49 -3.66
C ARG A 70 -7.69 21.03 -4.06
N GLU A 71 -7.27 20.19 -3.12
CA GLU A 71 -7.12 18.77 -3.35
C GLU A 71 -8.46 18.11 -3.68
N ILE A 72 -9.51 18.36 -2.89
CA ILE A 72 -10.85 17.79 -3.11
C ILE A 72 -11.40 18.21 -4.48
N GLU A 73 -11.13 19.43 -4.93
CA GLU A 73 -11.50 19.92 -6.26
C GLU A 73 -10.75 19.20 -7.38
N ALA A 74 -9.47 18.83 -7.17
CA ALA A 74 -8.65 18.11 -8.14
C ALA A 74 -8.91 16.59 -8.18
N LEU A 75 -9.38 15.99 -7.08
CA LEU A 75 -9.59 14.53 -6.94
C LEU A 75 -10.41 13.90 -8.07
N PRO A 76 -11.55 14.45 -8.52
CA PRO A 76 -12.34 13.86 -9.61
C PRO A 76 -11.55 13.75 -10.91
N GLN A 77 -10.76 14.76 -11.26
CA GLN A 77 -9.95 14.76 -12.47
C GLN A 77 -8.81 13.73 -12.38
N LEU A 78 -8.17 13.63 -11.22
CA LEU A 78 -7.15 12.60 -10.96
C LEU A 78 -7.73 11.19 -11.05
N LEU A 79 -8.95 10.98 -10.53
CA LEU A 79 -9.64 9.68 -10.59
C LEU A 79 -9.96 9.29 -12.04
N GLU A 80 -10.42 10.21 -12.87
CA GLU A 80 -10.68 9.95 -14.29
C GLU A 80 -9.40 9.64 -15.08
N GLN A 81 -8.28 10.30 -14.74
CA GLN A 81 -6.97 9.98 -15.31
C GLN A 81 -6.51 8.57 -14.89
N ALA A 82 -6.62 8.24 -13.60
CA ALA A 82 -6.22 6.95 -13.06
C ALA A 82 -7.10 5.78 -13.57
N LYS A 83 -8.39 6.04 -13.90
CA LYS A 83 -9.30 5.06 -14.49
C LYS A 83 -8.97 4.67 -15.92
N ASN A 84 -8.18 5.47 -16.63
CA ASN A 84 -7.77 5.23 -18.01
C ASN A 84 -6.28 4.84 -18.13
N PRO A 85 -5.85 3.69 -17.58
CA PRO A 85 -4.46 3.26 -17.64
C PRO A 85 -4.00 2.90 -19.06
N ALA A 86 -4.94 2.73 -20.01
CA ALA A 86 -4.67 2.29 -21.38
C ALA A 86 -3.82 3.26 -22.22
N GLN A 87 -3.53 4.48 -21.74
CA GLN A 87 -2.75 5.47 -22.50
C GLN A 87 -1.27 5.54 -22.14
N GLN A 88 -0.82 4.84 -21.10
CA GLN A 88 0.62 4.67 -20.87
C GLN A 88 1.01 3.25 -21.31
N PRO A 89 1.43 3.06 -22.58
CA PRO A 89 2.19 1.86 -22.90
C PRO A 89 3.31 1.77 -21.88
N ASP A 90 3.49 0.58 -21.30
CA ASP A 90 4.49 0.31 -20.29
C ASP A 90 5.88 0.43 -20.96
N SER A 91 6.30 1.68 -21.20
CA SER A 91 7.45 2.10 -22.03
C SER A 91 8.80 1.70 -21.42
N GLU A 92 8.73 0.95 -20.33
CA GLU A 92 9.81 0.56 -19.45
C GLU A 92 10.16 -0.92 -19.59
N LEU A 93 9.28 -1.72 -20.18
CA LEU A 93 9.56 -3.11 -20.52
C LEU A 93 10.46 -3.15 -21.75
N PRO A 94 11.59 -3.87 -21.68
CA PRO A 94 12.49 -3.96 -22.83
C PRO A 94 11.85 -4.80 -23.96
N PRO A 95 12.18 -4.50 -25.23
CA PRO A 95 11.52 -5.12 -26.38
C PRO A 95 11.70 -6.64 -26.38
N ALA A 96 10.73 -7.39 -26.88
CA ALA A 96 10.77 -8.86 -26.89
C ALA A 96 11.95 -9.45 -27.71
N GLY A 97 12.53 -8.67 -28.63
CA GLY A 97 13.58 -9.08 -29.56
C GLY A 97 15.02 -8.79 -29.10
N ILE A 98 15.32 -8.86 -27.81
CA ILE A 98 16.69 -8.63 -27.30
C ILE A 98 17.66 -9.69 -27.84
N ALA A 99 18.91 -9.29 -28.11
CA ALA A 99 19.99 -10.23 -28.43
C ALA A 99 20.29 -11.16 -27.24
N GLU A 100 20.70 -12.40 -27.51
CA GLU A 100 20.96 -13.42 -26.47
C GLU A 100 22.07 -13.00 -25.50
N THR A 101 23.10 -12.29 -25.99
CA THR A 101 24.20 -11.74 -25.19
C THR A 101 23.76 -10.67 -24.20
N GLU A 102 22.67 -9.96 -24.50
CA GLU A 102 22.09 -8.91 -23.66
C GLU A 102 20.90 -9.39 -22.84
N LEU A 103 20.42 -10.62 -23.08
CA LEU A 103 19.24 -11.19 -22.43
C LEU A 103 19.47 -11.38 -20.92
N GLN A 104 20.61 -11.96 -20.52
CA GLN A 104 20.95 -12.19 -19.11
C GLN A 104 21.07 -10.89 -18.28
N PRO A 105 21.86 -9.87 -18.68
CA PRO A 105 21.95 -8.63 -17.90
C PRO A 105 20.62 -7.87 -17.87
N THR A 106 19.84 -7.92 -18.95
CA THR A 106 18.52 -7.27 -18.99
C THR A 106 17.53 -7.99 -18.09
N LEU A 107 17.55 -9.32 -18.04
CA LEU A 107 16.73 -10.13 -17.15
C LEU A 107 16.99 -9.82 -15.67
N VAL A 108 18.26 -9.64 -15.27
CA VAL A 108 18.59 -9.24 -13.89
C VAL A 108 18.03 -7.86 -13.56
N LYS A 109 18.17 -6.88 -14.47
CA LYS A 109 17.60 -5.53 -14.28
C LYS A 109 16.08 -5.56 -14.17
N THR A 110 15.41 -6.32 -15.04
CA THR A 110 13.94 -6.45 -15.02
C THR A 110 13.46 -7.14 -13.75
N LYS A 111 14.18 -8.15 -13.24
CA LYS A 111 13.90 -8.78 -11.93
C LYS A 111 14.08 -7.83 -10.76
N ALA A 112 15.15 -7.03 -10.75
CA ALA A 112 15.35 -6.00 -9.72
C ALA A 112 14.20 -4.98 -9.73
N ARG A 113 13.74 -4.60 -10.93
CA ARG A 113 12.60 -3.71 -11.09
C ARG A 113 11.29 -4.32 -10.60
N LEU A 114 11.07 -5.62 -10.85
CA LEU A 114 9.93 -6.35 -10.31
C LEU A 114 9.91 -6.29 -8.77
N ILE A 115 11.06 -6.47 -8.11
CA ILE A 115 11.16 -6.38 -6.65
C ILE A 115 10.76 -4.99 -6.14
N ASN A 116 11.22 -3.91 -6.81
CA ASN A 116 10.82 -2.56 -6.45
C ASN A 116 9.31 -2.33 -6.61
N LEU A 117 8.70 -2.90 -7.66
CA LEU A 117 7.25 -2.84 -7.86
C LEU A 117 6.51 -3.60 -6.76
N GLU A 118 6.96 -4.81 -6.38
CA GLU A 118 6.40 -5.57 -5.26
C GLU A 118 6.50 -4.79 -3.94
N GLN A 119 7.63 -4.12 -3.69
CA GLN A 119 7.76 -3.27 -2.50
C GLN A 119 6.76 -2.11 -2.49
N SER A 120 6.58 -1.43 -3.63
CA SER A 120 5.56 -0.38 -3.76
C SER A 120 4.15 -0.93 -3.57
N GLN A 121 3.88 -2.18 -3.98
CA GLN A 121 2.61 -2.86 -3.73
C GLN A 121 2.36 -3.03 -2.24
N ASP A 122 3.36 -3.51 -1.50
CA ASP A 122 3.25 -3.74 -0.05
C ASP A 122 3.04 -2.44 0.73
N GLU A 123 3.73 -1.36 0.36
CA GLU A 123 3.56 -0.03 0.95
C GLU A 123 2.16 0.53 0.70
N LEU A 124 1.64 0.35 -0.52
CA LEU A 124 0.30 0.79 -0.90
C LEU A 124 -0.78 -0.04 -0.18
N ASN A 125 -0.60 -1.36 -0.07
CA ASN A 125 -1.47 -2.25 0.69
C ASN A 125 -1.55 -1.86 2.17
N ARG A 126 -0.42 -1.49 2.79
CA ARG A 126 -0.40 -0.98 4.17
C ARG A 126 -1.19 0.31 4.30
N THR A 127 -1.01 1.24 3.36
CA THR A 127 -1.72 2.52 3.36
C THR A 127 -3.23 2.33 3.20
N LEU A 128 -3.68 1.41 2.35
CA LEU A 128 -5.09 1.04 2.19
C LEU A 128 -5.68 0.41 3.47
N ARG A 129 -4.93 -0.46 4.15
CA ARG A 129 -5.37 -1.04 5.43
C ARG A 129 -5.49 0.02 6.53
N ASP A 130 -4.58 0.98 6.55
CA ASP A 130 -4.57 2.04 7.56
C ASP A 130 -5.52 3.19 7.23
N SER A 131 -5.95 3.36 5.98
CA SER A 131 -6.88 4.43 5.59
C SER A 131 -8.26 4.27 6.23
N ASP A 132 -8.77 3.04 6.38
CA ASP A 132 -10.07 2.80 7.03
C ASP A 132 -9.99 3.09 8.53
N LYS A 133 -8.90 2.69 9.17
CA LYS A 133 -8.63 3.03 10.58
C LYS A 133 -8.50 4.55 10.76
N LEU A 134 -7.81 5.21 9.84
CA LEU A 134 -7.65 6.65 9.84
C LEU A 134 -9.01 7.35 9.72
N LEU A 135 -9.84 6.95 8.76
CA LEU A 135 -11.19 7.50 8.58
C LEU A 135 -12.05 7.34 9.83
N LEU A 136 -12.01 6.16 10.47
CA LEU A 136 -12.70 5.93 11.74
C LEU A 136 -12.18 6.85 12.85
N SER A 137 -10.85 6.96 13.02
CA SER A 137 -10.25 7.84 14.03
C SER A 137 -10.58 9.33 13.82
N LYS A 138 -10.67 9.77 12.55
CA LYS A 138 -11.06 11.14 12.19
C LYS A 138 -12.53 11.40 12.50
N ARG A 139 -13.43 10.45 12.24
CA ARG A 139 -14.84 10.54 12.64
C ARG A 139 -15.01 10.59 14.16
N GLU A 140 -14.23 9.83 14.91
CA GLU A 140 -14.23 9.91 16.37
C GLU A 140 -13.74 11.29 16.85
N LYS A 141 -12.65 11.79 16.26
CA LYS A 141 -12.16 13.15 16.53
C LYS A 141 -13.21 14.22 16.20
N GLN A 142 -13.94 14.07 15.09
CA GLN A 142 -15.03 14.99 14.74
C GLN A 142 -16.11 14.98 15.82
N SER A 143 -16.55 13.80 16.27
CA SER A 143 -17.56 13.67 17.35
C SER A 143 -17.11 14.32 18.65
N THR A 144 -15.86 14.10 19.07
CA THR A 144 -15.33 14.72 20.30
C THR A 144 -15.23 16.25 20.18
N LEU A 145 -14.77 16.77 19.03
CA LEU A 145 -14.73 18.20 18.77
C LEU A 145 -16.13 18.84 18.76
N GLN A 146 -17.13 18.18 18.16
CA GLN A 146 -18.52 18.64 18.19
C GLN A 146 -19.07 18.68 19.62
N GLN A 147 -18.77 17.67 20.45
CA GLN A 147 -19.16 17.68 21.85
C GLN A 147 -18.50 18.81 22.63
N GLN A 148 -17.20 19.05 22.41
CA GLN A 148 -16.48 20.16 23.02
C GLN A 148 -17.10 21.51 22.65
N LEU A 149 -17.38 21.72 21.36
CA LEU A 149 -18.02 22.94 20.87
C LEU A 149 -19.41 23.17 21.48
N ASN A 150 -20.23 22.11 21.53
CA ASN A 150 -21.57 22.16 22.13
C ASN A 150 -21.55 22.42 23.65
N ASN A 151 -20.50 21.98 24.35
CA ASN A 151 -20.32 22.22 25.77
C ASN A 151 -19.74 23.61 26.05
N SER A 152 -18.84 24.12 25.21
CA SER A 152 -18.28 25.47 25.30
C SER A 152 -19.34 26.56 25.11
N ASN A 153 -20.29 26.35 24.19
CA ASN A 153 -21.40 27.30 23.96
C ASN A 153 -22.36 27.44 25.16
N LYS A 154 -22.33 26.52 26.14
CA LYS A 154 -23.21 26.56 27.32
C LYS A 154 -22.65 27.38 28.49
N SER A 155 -21.40 27.87 28.44
CA SER A 155 -20.72 28.45 29.60
C SER A 155 -20.54 29.97 29.60
N LEU A 156 -21.28 30.74 28.81
CA LEU A 156 -21.28 32.20 28.96
C LEU A 156 -22.36 32.63 29.96
N PRO A 157 -22.01 32.91 31.24
CA PRO A 157 -22.94 33.57 32.14
C PRO A 157 -23.21 34.97 31.61
N ALA A 158 -24.43 35.21 31.15
CA ALA A 158 -24.90 36.55 30.86
C ALA A 158 -25.08 37.31 32.18
N ALA A 159 -24.14 38.17 32.58
CA ALA A 159 -24.42 39.19 33.59
C ALA A 159 -23.35 40.28 33.74
N ALA A 160 -23.85 41.53 33.83
CA ALA A 160 -23.28 42.68 34.53
C ALA A 160 -21.99 43.30 33.97
N LYS A 161 -21.77 44.58 34.31
CA LYS A 161 -20.70 45.47 33.80
C LYS A 161 -19.35 44.75 33.73
N GLU A 162 -18.90 44.44 32.51
CA GLU A 162 -17.64 43.76 32.25
C GLU A 162 -16.46 44.68 32.58
N THR A 163 -15.57 44.21 33.46
CA THR A 163 -14.23 44.79 33.62
C THR A 163 -13.39 44.55 32.36
N GLU A 164 -12.42 45.42 32.07
CA GLU A 164 -11.55 45.26 30.88
C GLU A 164 -10.81 43.92 30.87
N LEU A 165 -10.47 43.40 32.04
CA LEU A 165 -9.86 42.08 32.19
C LEU A 165 -10.83 40.94 31.83
N GLN A 166 -12.12 41.09 32.14
CA GLN A 166 -13.13 40.14 31.67
C GLN A 166 -13.28 40.21 30.15
N LYS A 167 -13.18 41.39 29.54
CA LYS A 167 -13.20 41.52 28.07
C LYS A 167 -12.04 40.78 27.41
N ALA A 168 -10.80 41.01 27.87
CA ALA A 168 -9.63 40.31 27.34
C ALA A 168 -9.71 38.78 27.51
N ARG A 169 -10.27 38.30 28.63
CA ARG A 169 -10.53 36.87 28.84
C ARG A 169 -11.63 36.33 27.94
N ASN A 170 -12.70 37.09 27.71
CA ASN A 170 -13.79 36.71 26.82
C ASN A 170 -13.31 36.64 25.37
N GLU A 171 -12.44 37.57 24.95
CA GLU A 171 -11.77 37.52 23.64
C GLU A 171 -10.88 36.28 23.50
N ALA A 172 -10.05 35.97 24.51
CA ALA A 172 -9.23 34.75 24.51
C ALA A 172 -10.08 33.47 24.39
N LEU A 173 -11.22 33.41 25.07
CA LEU A 173 -12.19 32.31 24.96
C LEU A 173 -12.84 32.25 23.57
N SER A 174 -13.14 33.40 22.96
CA SER A 174 -13.67 33.48 21.60
C SER A 174 -12.67 32.93 20.58
N TYR A 175 -11.39 33.31 20.65
CA TYR A 175 -10.35 32.75 19.77
C TYR A 175 -10.16 31.24 20.00
N LYS A 176 -10.26 30.77 21.24
CA LYS A 176 -10.21 29.33 21.54
C LYS A 176 -11.37 28.58 20.88
N GLN A 177 -12.58 29.16 20.90
CA GLN A 177 -13.73 28.59 20.21
C GLN A 177 -13.50 28.56 18.69
N LEU A 178 -12.95 29.62 18.12
CA LEU A 178 -12.60 29.69 16.70
C LEU A 178 -11.58 28.62 16.29
N VAL A 179 -10.61 28.31 17.14
CA VAL A 179 -9.66 27.20 16.92
C VAL A 179 -10.39 25.86 16.86
N LEU A 180 -11.34 25.61 17.77
CA LEU A 180 -12.13 24.39 17.76
C LEU A 180 -12.97 24.26 16.48
N GLU A 181 -13.62 25.35 16.05
CA GLU A 181 -14.40 25.41 14.81
C GLU A 181 -13.52 25.18 13.58
N SER A 182 -12.35 25.81 13.51
CA SER A 182 -11.40 25.62 12.41
C SER A 182 -10.81 24.21 12.39
N THR A 183 -10.56 23.61 13.56
CA THR A 183 -10.08 22.23 13.67
C THR A 183 -11.15 21.24 13.22
N LEU A 184 -12.41 21.50 13.57
CA LEU A 184 -13.55 20.73 13.08
C LEU A 184 -13.64 20.80 11.55
N GLU A 185 -13.58 22.00 10.97
CA GLU A 185 -13.62 22.20 9.53
C GLU A 185 -12.50 21.43 8.81
N VAL A 186 -11.26 21.51 9.29
CA VAL A 186 -10.13 20.74 8.75
C VAL A 186 -10.41 19.24 8.84
N THR A 187 -10.91 18.76 9.98
CA THR A 187 -11.20 17.33 10.18
C THR A 187 -12.31 16.86 9.24
N GLU A 188 -13.32 17.69 8.97
CA GLU A 188 -14.40 17.41 8.02
C GLU A 188 -13.91 17.33 6.59
N LEU A 189 -13.05 18.27 6.18
CA LEU A 189 -12.42 18.25 4.87
C LEU A 189 -11.50 17.04 4.70
N GLU A 190 -10.74 16.67 5.73
CA GLU A 190 -9.93 15.44 5.72
C GLU A 190 -10.83 14.20 5.53
N ILE A 191 -11.96 14.11 6.24
CA ILE A 191 -12.93 13.02 6.08
C ILE A 191 -13.49 12.99 4.65
N LEU A 192 -13.72 14.15 4.03
CA LEU A 192 -14.23 14.24 2.66
C LEU A 192 -13.19 13.84 1.61
N ALA A 193 -11.92 14.18 1.82
CA ALA A 193 -10.82 13.86 0.90
C ALA A 193 -10.42 12.37 0.97
N LEU A 194 -10.47 11.76 2.15
CA LEU A 194 -9.99 10.40 2.40
C LEU A 194 -10.55 9.35 1.42
N PRO A 195 -11.88 9.25 1.18
CA PRO A 195 -12.44 8.30 0.22
C PRO A 195 -11.91 8.45 -1.21
N GLY A 196 -11.65 9.69 -1.65
CA GLY A 196 -11.08 9.91 -2.98
C GLY A 196 -9.62 9.48 -3.05
N ARG A 197 -8.84 9.72 -1.98
CA ARG A 197 -7.46 9.22 -1.85
C ARG A 197 -7.42 7.68 -1.84
N THR A 198 -8.37 7.03 -1.16
CA THR A 198 -8.43 5.56 -1.14
C THR A 198 -8.83 4.99 -2.49
N GLU A 199 -9.79 5.58 -3.20
CA GLU A 199 -10.14 5.16 -4.56
C GLU A 199 -8.94 5.32 -5.51
N LEU A 200 -8.20 6.43 -5.43
CA LEU A 200 -6.95 6.62 -6.20
C LEU A 200 -5.92 5.54 -5.86
N ALA A 201 -5.73 5.23 -4.57
CA ALA A 201 -4.81 4.18 -4.14
C ALA A 201 -5.23 2.79 -4.64
N ILE A 202 -6.54 2.46 -4.63
CA ILE A 202 -7.06 1.20 -5.19
C ILE A 202 -6.81 1.12 -6.71
N LEU A 203 -7.04 2.22 -7.44
CA LEU A 203 -6.75 2.27 -8.87
C LEU A 203 -5.24 2.12 -9.14
N GLY A 204 -4.40 2.77 -8.33
CA GLY A 204 -2.95 2.62 -8.35
C GLY A 204 -2.52 1.18 -8.12
N GLN A 205 -3.11 0.51 -7.12
CA GLN A 205 -2.86 -0.89 -6.79
C GLN A 205 -3.19 -1.80 -7.97
N LYS A 206 -4.36 -1.62 -8.58
CA LYS A 206 -4.79 -2.38 -9.76
C LYS A 206 -3.86 -2.17 -10.95
N SER A 207 -3.43 -0.93 -11.17
CA SER A 207 -2.45 -0.63 -12.24
C SER A 207 -1.12 -1.35 -11.97
N LEU A 208 -0.65 -1.33 -10.74
CA LEU A 208 0.62 -1.90 -10.33
C LEU A 208 0.59 -3.44 -10.39
N GLU A 209 -0.52 -4.06 -10.01
CA GLU A 209 -0.75 -5.50 -10.18
C GLU A 209 -0.68 -5.92 -11.65
N SER A 210 -1.31 -5.15 -12.54
CA SER A 210 -1.23 -5.39 -13.99
C SER A 210 0.20 -5.25 -14.53
N ARG A 211 0.97 -4.27 -14.03
CA ARG A 211 2.39 -4.10 -14.38
C ARG A 211 3.21 -5.29 -13.88
N ILE A 212 3.06 -5.68 -12.61
CA ILE A 212 3.72 -6.87 -12.04
C ILE A 212 3.44 -8.11 -12.90
N GLN A 213 2.18 -8.34 -13.30
CA GLN A 213 1.83 -9.47 -14.16
C GLN A 213 2.53 -9.41 -15.52
N THR A 214 2.63 -8.22 -16.11
CA THR A 214 3.33 -8.00 -17.39
C THR A 214 4.84 -8.25 -17.26
N TYR A 215 5.47 -7.77 -16.18
CA TYR A 215 6.88 -8.03 -15.90
C TYR A 215 7.14 -9.52 -15.66
N THR A 216 6.29 -10.20 -14.90
CA THR A 216 6.41 -11.64 -14.62
C THR A 216 6.27 -12.47 -15.88
N THR A 217 5.31 -12.16 -16.74
CA THR A 217 5.15 -12.86 -18.03
C THR A 217 6.36 -12.65 -18.95
N TRP A 218 6.89 -11.43 -19.01
CA TRP A 218 8.10 -11.14 -19.77
C TRP A 218 9.32 -11.88 -19.23
N ILE A 219 9.53 -11.89 -17.90
CA ILE A 219 10.63 -12.62 -17.25
C ILE A 219 10.55 -14.10 -17.56
N ASN A 220 9.36 -14.70 -17.45
CA ASN A 220 9.16 -16.13 -17.76
C ASN A 220 9.48 -16.46 -19.22
N ALA A 221 9.10 -15.59 -20.16
CA ALA A 221 9.42 -15.76 -21.58
C ALA A 221 10.92 -15.61 -21.86
N ALA A 222 11.57 -14.62 -21.22
CA ALA A 222 13.01 -14.38 -21.35
C ALA A 222 13.83 -15.54 -20.76
N GLU A 223 13.42 -16.10 -19.61
CA GLU A 223 14.05 -17.27 -19.01
C GLU A 223 13.94 -18.51 -19.91
N LEU A 224 12.76 -18.75 -20.49
CA LEU A 224 12.56 -19.87 -21.41
C LEU A 224 13.49 -19.75 -22.63
N ARG A 225 13.59 -18.53 -23.20
CA ARG A 225 14.47 -18.27 -24.33
C ARG A 225 15.94 -18.48 -23.95
N LEU A 226 16.35 -18.05 -22.75
CA LEU A 226 17.70 -18.23 -22.25
C LEU A 226 18.04 -19.73 -22.07
N GLN A 227 17.09 -20.50 -21.54
CA GLN A 227 17.23 -21.96 -21.42
C GLN A 227 17.38 -22.63 -22.78
N GLN A 228 16.55 -22.26 -23.76
CA GLN A 228 16.63 -22.78 -25.13
C GLN A 228 17.96 -22.42 -25.79
N ALA A 229 18.44 -21.19 -25.64
CA ALA A 229 19.72 -20.74 -26.17
C ALA A 229 20.89 -21.52 -25.54
N ASN A 230 20.89 -21.71 -24.21
CA ASN A 230 21.90 -22.49 -23.52
C ASN A 230 21.91 -23.95 -23.98
N ARG A 231 20.74 -24.55 -24.17
CA ARG A 231 20.61 -25.91 -24.70
C ARG A 231 21.13 -26.02 -26.12
N ALA A 232 20.73 -25.11 -27.02
CA ALA A 232 21.18 -25.10 -28.40
C ALA A 232 22.70 -24.87 -28.50
N ALA A 233 23.27 -23.99 -27.67
CA ALA A 233 24.70 -23.77 -27.58
C ALA A 233 25.42 -25.03 -27.09
N ALA A 234 24.92 -25.69 -26.05
CA ALA A 234 25.49 -26.94 -25.55
C ALA A 234 25.43 -28.05 -26.61
N GLU A 235 24.27 -28.29 -27.22
CA GLU A 235 24.11 -29.29 -28.29
C GLU A 235 25.01 -28.99 -29.50
N LYS A 236 25.19 -27.72 -29.86
CA LYS A 236 26.14 -27.30 -30.90
C LYS A 236 27.59 -27.60 -30.52
N THR A 237 28.01 -27.28 -29.30
CA THR A 237 29.37 -27.61 -28.84
C THR A 237 29.61 -29.11 -28.76
N LEU A 238 28.61 -29.89 -28.36
CA LEU A 238 28.69 -31.34 -28.27
C LEU A 238 28.76 -32.01 -29.66
N SER A 239 27.90 -31.60 -30.59
CA SER A 239 27.88 -32.13 -31.96
C SER A 239 29.16 -31.79 -32.74
N GLN A 240 29.74 -30.60 -32.51
CA GLN A 240 31.04 -30.23 -33.07
C GLN A 240 32.18 -31.12 -32.54
N LEU A 241 32.10 -31.56 -31.29
CA LEU A 241 33.08 -32.47 -30.67
C LEU A 241 32.93 -33.92 -31.14
N GLU A 242 31.71 -34.40 -31.37
CA GLU A 242 31.42 -35.79 -31.81
C GLU A 242 31.85 -36.07 -33.27
N SER A 243 31.92 -35.04 -34.13
CA SER A 243 32.17 -35.18 -35.59
C SER A 243 33.65 -35.32 -36.02
N SER A 244 34.58 -35.61 -35.11
CA SER A 244 36.01 -35.70 -35.44
C SER A 244 36.39 -37.08 -36.00
N ASP A 245 36.75 -37.17 -37.30
CA ASP A 245 37.28 -38.39 -37.95
C ASP A 245 38.51 -38.91 -37.19
N THR A 246 38.30 -39.94 -36.36
CA THR A 246 39.31 -40.46 -35.42
C THR A 246 39.52 -41.98 -35.52
N ASP A 247 38.99 -42.60 -36.57
CA ASP A 247 39.00 -44.06 -36.78
C ASP A 247 40.40 -44.68 -36.91
N SER A 248 41.46 -43.87 -37.09
CA SER A 248 42.80 -44.35 -37.42
C SER A 248 43.80 -44.43 -36.25
N ASN A 249 43.50 -43.86 -35.06
CA ASN A 249 44.48 -43.76 -33.97
C ASN A 249 43.88 -44.13 -32.58
N PRO A 250 44.44 -45.12 -31.86
CA PRO A 250 43.90 -45.59 -30.58
C PRO A 250 43.95 -44.55 -29.45
N ILE A 251 44.90 -43.61 -29.47
CA ILE A 251 44.97 -42.52 -28.49
C ILE A 251 43.83 -41.51 -28.73
N LEU A 252 43.50 -41.26 -30.01
CA LEU A 252 42.39 -40.39 -30.37
C LEU A 252 41.04 -41.04 -30.06
N GLN A 253 40.91 -42.36 -30.21
CA GLN A 253 39.73 -43.11 -29.75
C GLN A 253 39.55 -43.04 -28.23
N GLN A 254 40.64 -43.14 -27.45
CA GLN A 254 40.57 -42.99 -25.99
C GLN A 254 40.18 -41.56 -25.59
N ALA A 255 40.69 -40.55 -26.28
CA ALA A 255 40.31 -39.15 -26.06
C ALA A 255 38.84 -38.91 -26.42
N LEU A 256 38.34 -39.50 -27.52
CA LEU A 256 36.93 -39.42 -27.93
C LEU A 256 36.02 -40.10 -26.90
N ASN A 257 36.38 -41.27 -26.37
CA ASN A 257 35.60 -41.94 -25.33
C ASN A 257 35.48 -41.10 -24.05
N ARG A 258 36.59 -40.51 -23.58
CA ARG A 258 36.57 -39.56 -22.45
C ARG A 258 35.73 -38.32 -22.74
N ASN A 259 35.74 -37.86 -23.98
CA ASN A 259 34.93 -36.73 -24.41
C ASN A 259 33.43 -37.08 -24.42
N ASN A 260 33.08 -38.27 -24.91
CA ASN A 260 31.70 -38.78 -24.86
C ASN A 260 31.21 -38.99 -23.42
N GLU A 261 32.06 -39.46 -22.52
CA GLU A 261 31.75 -39.51 -21.07
C GLU A 261 31.50 -38.12 -20.51
N THR A 262 32.37 -37.15 -20.84
CA THR A 262 32.22 -35.75 -20.40
C THR A 262 30.96 -35.11 -20.97
N ALA A 263 30.63 -35.39 -22.24
CA ALA A 263 29.38 -35.00 -22.88
C ALA A 263 28.15 -35.57 -22.17
N GLY A 264 28.23 -36.84 -21.74
CA GLY A 264 27.22 -37.48 -20.90
C GLY A 264 27.03 -36.74 -19.57
N VAL A 265 28.12 -36.37 -18.90
CA VAL A 265 28.09 -35.57 -17.66
C VAL A 265 27.47 -34.19 -17.90
N ILE A 266 27.79 -33.52 -19.01
CA ILE A 266 27.22 -32.21 -19.36
C ILE A 266 25.70 -32.32 -19.63
N ARG A 267 25.25 -33.36 -20.34
CA ARG A 267 23.81 -33.60 -20.57
C ARG A 267 23.07 -33.86 -19.26
N LEU A 268 23.66 -34.62 -18.34
CA LEU A 268 23.11 -34.85 -16.99
C LEU A 268 23.04 -33.56 -16.17
N ALA A 269 24.12 -32.76 -16.17
CA ALA A 269 24.16 -31.48 -15.47
C ALA A 269 23.12 -30.49 -16.01
N LEU A 270 22.91 -30.45 -17.33
CA LEU A 270 21.85 -29.64 -17.94
C LEU A 270 20.46 -30.10 -17.48
N ALA A 271 20.19 -31.41 -17.48
CA ALA A 271 18.92 -31.95 -17.00
C ALA A 271 18.67 -31.63 -15.52
N GLU A 272 19.71 -31.68 -14.68
CA GLU A 272 19.63 -31.31 -13.25
C GLU A 272 19.34 -29.81 -13.07
N ILE A 273 19.95 -28.94 -13.87
CA ILE A 273 19.65 -27.50 -13.87
C ILE A 273 18.20 -27.24 -14.27
N GLU A 274 17.69 -27.93 -15.30
CA GLU A 274 16.30 -27.81 -15.72
C GLU A 274 15.34 -28.26 -14.62
N GLN A 275 15.63 -29.39 -13.96
CA GLN A 275 14.85 -29.87 -12.81
C GLN A 275 14.86 -28.86 -11.65
N THR A 276 16.01 -28.26 -11.36
CA THR A 276 16.16 -27.23 -10.33
C THR A 276 15.34 -25.98 -10.64
N ILE A 277 15.32 -25.54 -11.90
CA ILE A 277 14.50 -24.41 -12.36
C ILE A 277 13.01 -24.73 -12.22
N GLN A 278 12.57 -25.93 -12.59
CA GLN A 278 11.18 -26.35 -12.43
C GLN A 278 10.76 -26.39 -10.95
N HIS A 279 11.60 -26.95 -10.09
CA HIS A 279 11.36 -26.99 -8.65
C HIS A 279 11.28 -25.57 -8.06
N ARG A 280 12.17 -24.67 -8.48
CA ARG A 280 12.11 -23.25 -8.09
C ARG A 280 10.78 -22.61 -8.51
N LYS A 281 10.31 -22.83 -9.74
CA LYS A 281 9.01 -22.32 -10.21
C LYS A 281 7.84 -22.84 -9.38
N GLN A 282 7.88 -24.11 -8.98
CA GLN A 282 6.87 -24.69 -8.08
C GLN A 282 6.88 -24.02 -6.71
N LEU A 283 8.06 -23.77 -6.13
CA LEU A 283 8.18 -23.05 -4.86
C LEU A 283 7.69 -21.60 -4.96
N GLU A 284 7.98 -20.90 -6.05
CA GLU A 284 7.48 -19.54 -6.29
C GLU A 284 5.94 -19.51 -6.39
N GLN A 285 5.33 -20.49 -7.05
CA GLN A 285 3.87 -20.65 -7.07
C GLN A 285 3.30 -20.93 -5.67
N GLN A 286 3.94 -21.81 -4.89
CA GLN A 286 3.53 -22.07 -3.51
C GLN A 286 3.62 -20.83 -2.63
N LEU A 287 4.70 -20.03 -2.76
CA LEU A 287 4.85 -18.77 -2.05
C LEU A 287 3.77 -17.77 -2.43
N GLN A 288 3.37 -17.70 -3.71
CA GLN A 288 2.27 -16.84 -4.15
C GLN A 288 0.94 -17.25 -3.49
N VAL A 289 0.65 -18.55 -3.41
CA VAL A 289 -0.54 -19.07 -2.71
C VAL A 289 -0.47 -18.75 -1.21
N ILE A 290 0.70 -18.90 -0.58
CA ILE A 290 0.90 -18.53 0.84
C ILE A 290 0.67 -17.03 1.05
N ARG A 291 1.16 -16.15 0.17
CA ARG A 291 0.90 -14.70 0.25
C ARG A 291 -0.60 -14.39 0.15
N GLN A 292 -1.29 -14.95 -0.85
CA GLN A 292 -2.73 -14.77 -1.03
C GLN A 292 -3.53 -15.26 0.19
N THR A 293 -3.16 -16.41 0.76
CA THR A 293 -3.82 -16.93 1.95
C THR A 293 -3.52 -16.11 3.19
N TYR A 294 -2.30 -15.61 3.36
CA TYR A 294 -1.94 -14.69 4.43
C TYR A 294 -2.77 -13.40 4.35
N ASP A 295 -2.89 -12.80 3.17
CA ASP A 295 -3.71 -11.59 2.98
C ASP A 295 -5.19 -11.84 3.28
N ALA A 296 -5.73 -13.00 2.88
CA ALA A 296 -7.09 -13.39 3.22
C ALA A 296 -7.29 -13.58 4.74
N ILE A 297 -6.33 -14.22 5.42
CA ILE A 297 -6.36 -14.40 6.87
C ILE A 297 -6.26 -13.04 7.57
N GLN A 298 -5.39 -12.15 7.10
CA GLN A 298 -5.25 -10.81 7.66
C GLN A 298 -6.54 -10.01 7.51
N LEU A 299 -7.16 -10.01 6.32
CA LEU A 299 -8.45 -9.36 6.09
C LEU A 299 -9.53 -9.92 7.03
N GLN A 300 -9.56 -11.24 7.21
CA GLN A 300 -10.51 -11.88 8.12
C GLN A 300 -10.24 -11.53 9.59
N LEU A 301 -8.98 -11.42 10.00
CA LEU A 301 -8.60 -10.97 11.33
C LEU A 301 -8.97 -9.50 11.54
N GLU A 302 -8.78 -8.64 10.55
CA GLU A 302 -9.18 -7.22 10.62
C GLU A 302 -10.72 -7.07 10.72
N LEU A 303 -11.47 -7.87 9.95
CA LEU A 303 -12.93 -7.96 10.06
C LEU A 303 -13.38 -8.57 11.41
N GLY A 304 -12.65 -9.56 11.92
CA GLY A 304 -12.96 -10.28 13.16
C GLY A 304 -12.54 -9.54 14.44
N LEU A 305 -11.48 -8.74 14.37
CA LEU A 305 -10.98 -7.85 15.43
C LEU A 305 -11.65 -6.47 15.39
N GLY A 306 -12.71 -6.33 14.57
CA GLY A 306 -13.43 -5.09 14.27
C GLY A 306 -13.23 -4.04 15.35
N TYR A 307 -12.48 -2.99 15.01
CA TYR A 307 -12.21 -1.86 15.90
C TYR A 307 -13.56 -1.25 16.28
N THR A 308 -14.09 -1.66 17.43
CA THR A 308 -15.35 -1.15 17.97
C THR A 308 -15.07 0.16 18.67
N GLY A 309 -14.85 1.20 17.87
CA GLY A 309 -14.90 2.59 18.32
C GLY A 309 -16.22 2.85 19.06
N SER A 310 -16.22 3.84 19.94
CA SER A 310 -17.33 4.18 20.85
C SER A 310 -18.70 4.28 20.15
N GLU A 311 -18.74 4.75 18.90
CA GLU A 311 -19.97 4.86 18.08
C GLU A 311 -20.42 3.53 17.45
N VAL A 312 -19.50 2.69 16.99
CA VAL A 312 -19.82 1.31 16.56
C VAL A 312 -20.30 0.51 17.77
N ARG A 313 -19.77 0.77 18.96
CA ARG A 313 -20.23 0.14 20.21
C ARG A 313 -21.66 0.58 20.57
N LYS A 314 -22.04 1.85 20.36
CA LYS A 314 -23.43 2.33 20.48
C LYS A 314 -24.36 1.62 19.49
N HIS A 315 -23.98 1.53 18.22
CA HIS A 315 -24.81 0.88 17.20
C HIS A 315 -24.88 -0.65 17.36
N ILE A 316 -23.79 -1.31 17.77
CA ILE A 316 -23.76 -2.74 18.08
C ILE A 316 -24.59 -3.06 19.34
N GLN A 317 -24.65 -2.15 20.32
CA GLN A 317 -25.53 -2.31 21.48
C GLN A 317 -27.02 -2.15 21.13
N GLN A 318 -27.34 -1.51 20.01
CA GLN A 318 -28.72 -1.34 19.50
C GLN A 318 -29.14 -2.46 18.54
N LEU A 319 -28.20 -3.27 18.03
CA LEU A 319 -28.51 -4.45 17.24
C LEU A 319 -28.88 -5.62 18.16
N PRO A 320 -29.95 -6.38 17.88
CA PRO A 320 -30.21 -7.62 18.60
C PRO A 320 -29.01 -8.56 18.38
N LYS A 321 -28.31 -8.90 19.47
CA LYS A 321 -27.22 -9.89 19.47
C LYS A 321 -27.71 -11.16 18.79
N THR A 322 -27.22 -11.45 17.58
CA THR A 322 -26.95 -12.80 17.02
C THR A 322 -26.67 -12.71 15.52
N LEU A 323 -25.45 -12.35 15.13
CA LEU A 323 -24.90 -12.84 13.87
C LEU A 323 -24.19 -14.15 14.19
N LYS A 324 -24.94 -15.25 14.11
CA LYS A 324 -24.44 -16.61 14.30
C LYS A 324 -23.36 -16.90 13.26
N THR A 325 -22.14 -17.04 13.77
CA THR A 325 -20.87 -17.26 13.08
C THR A 325 -20.69 -18.70 12.56
N GLU A 326 -21.69 -19.59 12.70
CA GLU A 326 -21.54 -21.03 12.38
C GLU A 326 -21.38 -21.29 10.88
N ALA A 327 -22.13 -20.60 10.02
CA ALA A 327 -22.00 -20.76 8.56
C ALA A 327 -20.63 -20.30 8.05
N THR A 328 -20.13 -19.18 8.57
CA THR A 328 -18.77 -18.69 8.28
C THR A 328 -17.67 -19.57 8.88
N GLN A 329 -17.85 -20.12 10.08
CA GLN A 329 -16.90 -21.03 10.71
C GLN A 329 -16.83 -22.38 9.98
N ASN A 330 -17.97 -22.90 9.51
CA ASN A 330 -18.01 -24.13 8.72
C ASN A 330 -17.36 -23.92 7.35
N ARG A 331 -17.62 -22.79 6.69
CA ARG A 331 -16.94 -22.43 5.44
C ARG A 331 -15.43 -22.22 5.65
N LEU A 332 -15.02 -21.74 6.82
CA LEU A 332 -13.61 -21.65 7.20
C LEU A 332 -12.97 -23.03 7.40
N LYS A 333 -13.67 -23.94 8.06
CA LYS A 333 -13.20 -25.31 8.27
C LYS A 333 -13.09 -26.06 6.94
N GLU A 334 -14.05 -25.88 6.04
CA GLU A 334 -13.99 -26.41 4.67
C GLU A 334 -12.82 -25.83 3.88
N LEU A 335 -12.59 -24.51 3.96
CA LEU A 335 -11.43 -23.88 3.33
C LEU A 335 -10.11 -24.40 3.92
N ARG A 336 -10.02 -24.57 5.24
CA ARG A 336 -8.84 -25.13 5.92
C ARG A 336 -8.58 -26.59 5.54
N LEU A 337 -9.65 -27.38 5.37
CA LEU A 337 -9.57 -28.76 4.90
C LEU A 337 -9.16 -28.84 3.41
N SER A 338 -9.68 -27.93 2.58
CA SER A 338 -9.32 -27.81 1.16
C SER A 338 -7.86 -27.36 0.98
N GLN A 339 -7.34 -26.51 1.87
CA GLN A 339 -5.94 -26.10 1.88
C GLN A 339 -5.01 -27.22 2.34
N LEU A 340 -5.42 -28.01 3.34
CA LEU A 340 -4.67 -29.20 3.78
C LEU A 340 -4.57 -30.27 2.69
N THR A 341 -5.61 -30.42 1.87
CA THR A 341 -5.63 -31.37 0.75
C THR A 341 -4.87 -30.87 -0.47
N LEU A 342 -4.83 -29.55 -0.74
CA LEU A 342 -3.96 -28.97 -1.78
C LEU A 342 -2.48 -28.94 -1.39
N SER A 343 -2.16 -28.88 -0.09
CA SER A 343 -0.79 -28.82 0.44
C SER A 343 -0.14 -30.19 0.60
N GLN A 344 -0.84 -31.27 0.23
CA GLN A 344 -0.24 -32.60 0.24
C GLN A 344 0.61 -32.74 -1.03
N PRO A 345 1.96 -32.81 -0.92
CA PRO A 345 2.76 -33.12 -2.08
C PRO A 345 2.29 -34.47 -2.61
N LEU A 346 1.99 -34.57 -3.91
CA LEU A 346 1.99 -35.87 -4.58
C LEU A 346 3.36 -36.47 -4.28
N GLN A 347 3.40 -37.44 -3.36
CA GLN A 347 4.55 -38.31 -3.22
C GLN A 347 4.78 -38.92 -4.60
N PRO A 348 5.98 -38.78 -5.20
CA PRO A 348 6.29 -39.54 -6.38
C PRO A 348 6.21 -41.02 -6.00
N SER A 349 5.24 -41.71 -6.58
CA SER A 349 5.21 -43.17 -6.59
C SER A 349 6.37 -43.66 -7.46
N MET A 350 7.58 -43.65 -6.93
CA MET A 350 8.74 -44.35 -7.49
C MET A 350 9.54 -44.95 -6.34
N ALA A 351 9.03 -46.05 -5.79
CA ALA A 351 9.83 -47.03 -5.05
C ALA A 351 9.16 -48.41 -5.20
N LYS A 352 8.87 -48.79 -6.45
CA LYS A 352 8.68 -50.17 -6.88
C LYS A 352 9.41 -50.23 -8.22
N ASP A 353 10.34 -51.17 -8.32
CA ASP A 353 11.33 -51.35 -9.41
C ASP A 353 12.69 -50.67 -9.19
N LEU A 354 13.33 -50.98 -8.06
CA LEU A 354 14.78 -51.12 -8.01
C LEU A 354 15.07 -52.60 -7.83
N SER A 355 15.55 -53.24 -8.90
CA SER A 355 15.91 -54.66 -8.91
C SER A 355 17.08 -54.93 -7.97
N GLU A 356 17.08 -56.10 -7.35
CA GLU A 356 18.08 -56.59 -6.37
C GLU A 356 19.53 -56.62 -6.89
N GLN A 357 19.79 -56.26 -8.16
CA GLN A 357 21.13 -56.26 -8.74
C GLN A 357 21.96 -54.99 -8.47
N GLN A 358 21.38 -53.93 -7.89
CA GLN A 358 22.14 -52.71 -7.56
C GLN A 358 22.62 -52.63 -6.10
N LEU A 359 22.13 -53.50 -5.21
CA LEU A 359 22.55 -53.54 -3.80
C LEU A 359 23.86 -54.29 -3.57
N THR A 360 24.34 -55.09 -4.52
CA THR A 360 25.58 -55.87 -4.37
C THR A 360 26.85 -55.11 -4.77
N LYS A 361 26.75 -53.94 -5.41
CA LYS A 361 27.90 -53.11 -5.80
C LYS A 361 28.29 -52.02 -4.80
N LEU A 362 27.60 -51.90 -3.67
CA LEU A 362 27.90 -50.90 -2.65
C LEU A 362 28.59 -51.46 -1.39
N ASN A 363 28.92 -52.76 -1.38
CA ASN A 363 29.61 -53.45 -0.28
C ASN A 363 30.90 -54.18 -0.73
N GLN A 364 31.56 -53.69 -1.79
CA GLN A 364 32.93 -54.10 -2.14
C GLN A 364 33.86 -52.91 -2.18
#